data_AF-A0A0P9ICI7-F1
#
_entry.id   AF-A0A0P9ICI7-F1
#
_cell.length_a   1.000
_cell.length_b   1.000
_cell.length_c   1.000
_cell.angle_alpha   90.00
_cell.angle_beta   90.00
_cell.angle_gamma   90.00
#
_symmetry.space_group_name_H-M   'P 1'
#
loop_
_entity.id
_entity.type
_entity.pdbx_description
1 polymer ?
#
loop_
_entity_poly.entity_id
_entity_poly.type
_entity_poly.pdbx_seq_one_letter_code
_entity_poly.pdbx_strand_id
1 'polypeptide(L)'
;MSFESMMLDTIELLKKNGSRTPGIKGSVQKGKITTFDSSLQIEPHDLFIRKASNGTEETYEVIDPVFHEAFHGIPASYEIEVRKLGVPEAKQHVQSITFNVTGAGARINSNSTDNSTNTINTGSQVMNHLDTIRKELAAANLSDEQAAEAADVLEAVEVQLASGKPKKGIVKVLLGALPSVASISTAIASILAGI
;
A
#
# COMPACT_ATOMS: atom_id res chain seq x y z
N MET A 1 10.19 -11.69 51.15
CA MET A 1 9.45 -11.08 50.02
C MET A 1 10.27 -11.37 48.78
N SER A 2 9.72 -12.07 47.78
CA SER A 2 10.44 -12.31 46.52
C SER A 2 10.32 -11.07 45.64
N PHE A 3 11.31 -10.81 44.77
CA PHE A 3 11.24 -9.70 43.82
C PHE A 3 10.03 -9.81 42.87
N GLU A 4 9.60 -11.03 42.56
CA GLU A 4 8.40 -11.32 41.78
C GLU A 4 7.11 -10.81 42.45
N SER A 5 7.03 -10.78 43.79
CA SER A 5 5.83 -10.29 44.48
C SER A 5 5.60 -8.78 44.32
N MET A 6 6.57 -8.07 43.73
CA MET A 6 6.47 -6.64 43.42
C MET A 6 5.95 -6.37 42.00
N MET A 7 5.84 -7.41 41.16
CA MET A 7 5.37 -7.32 39.76
C MET A 7 3.84 -7.44 39.69
N LEU A 8 3.15 -6.43 40.21
CA LEU A 8 1.69 -6.43 40.32
C LEU A 8 0.98 -6.08 39.01
N ASP A 9 1.67 -5.44 38.08
CA ASP A 9 1.10 -4.99 36.82
C ASP A 9 1.19 -6.06 35.75
N THR A 10 0.18 -6.09 34.88
CA THR A 10 0.20 -6.89 33.66
C THR A 10 0.23 -5.92 32.47
N ILE A 11 1.27 -6.06 31.66
CA ILE A 11 1.53 -5.20 30.50
C ILE A 11 1.61 -6.04 29.22
N GLU A 12 1.34 -5.39 28.10
CA GLU A 12 1.47 -5.93 26.75
C GLU A 12 2.54 -5.12 26.00
N LEU A 13 3.51 -5.79 25.40
CA LEU A 13 4.49 -5.16 24.52
C LEU A 13 3.95 -5.16 23.09
N LEU A 14 3.92 -3.98 22.47
CA LEU A 14 3.60 -3.79 21.06
C LEU A 14 4.85 -3.26 20.35
N LYS A 15 5.36 -4.07 19.44
CA LYS A 15 6.51 -3.77 18.59
C LYS A 15 6.14 -2.86 17.42
N LYS A 16 7.12 -2.15 16.86
CA LYS A 16 6.94 -1.37 15.60
C LYS A 16 6.43 -2.18 14.42
N ASN A 17 6.78 -3.46 14.35
CA ASN A 17 6.31 -4.37 13.31
C ASN A 17 4.85 -4.87 13.53
N GLY A 18 4.19 -4.41 14.59
CA GLY A 18 2.82 -4.79 14.95
C GLY A 18 2.72 -6.08 15.79
N SER A 19 3.84 -6.75 16.08
CA SER A 19 3.86 -7.92 16.96
C SER A 19 3.46 -7.54 18.39
N ARG A 20 2.64 -8.38 19.01
CA ARG A 20 2.10 -8.18 20.37
C ARG A 20 2.48 -9.33 21.27
N THR A 21 3.02 -8.99 22.44
CA THR A 21 3.35 -9.95 23.49
C THR A 21 2.56 -9.58 24.75
N PRO A 22 1.40 -10.21 24.98
CA PRO A 22 0.58 -9.93 26.16
C PRO A 22 1.08 -10.70 27.39
N GLY A 23 0.62 -10.29 28.58
CA GLY A 23 0.78 -11.08 29.80
C GLY A 23 2.12 -10.89 30.53
N ILE A 24 2.89 -9.88 30.14
CA ILE A 24 4.18 -9.57 30.77
C ILE A 24 3.90 -9.04 32.18
N LYS A 25 4.58 -9.60 33.17
CA LYS A 25 4.52 -9.12 34.56
C LYS A 25 5.58 -8.05 34.78
N GLY A 26 5.15 -6.93 35.35
CA GLY A 26 6.04 -5.80 35.59
C GLY A 26 5.62 -4.95 36.79
N SER A 27 6.47 -4.00 37.13
CA SER A 27 6.16 -2.87 38.00
C SER A 27 6.13 -1.61 37.16
N VAL A 28 4.96 -0.99 37.03
CA VAL A 28 4.81 0.27 36.29
C VAL A 28 4.82 1.42 37.27
N GLN A 29 5.83 2.27 37.15
CA GLN A 29 6.03 3.46 37.97
C GLN A 29 6.04 4.72 37.09
N LYS A 30 6.06 5.90 37.71
CA LYS A 30 6.12 7.16 36.97
C LYS A 30 7.44 7.26 36.20
N GLY A 31 7.37 7.16 34.88
CA GLY A 31 8.53 7.30 33.98
C GLY A 31 9.41 6.05 33.86
N LYS A 32 9.05 4.95 34.52
CA LYS A 32 9.87 3.73 34.55
C LYS A 32 9.00 2.48 34.59
N ILE A 33 9.39 1.47 33.84
CA ILE A 33 8.83 0.11 33.89
C ILE A 33 9.96 -0.87 34.19
N THR A 34 9.72 -1.78 35.12
CA THR A 34 10.64 -2.88 35.41
C THR A 34 9.97 -4.22 35.13
N THR A 35 10.65 -5.14 34.47
CA THR A 35 10.21 -6.52 34.26
C THR A 35 11.36 -7.50 34.47
N PHE A 36 11.07 -8.66 35.06
CA PHE A 36 12.02 -9.77 35.20
C PHE A 36 11.95 -10.75 34.02
N ASP A 37 11.11 -10.47 33.01
CA ASP A 37 11.03 -11.28 31.81
C ASP A 37 12.23 -10.97 30.89
N SER A 38 13.30 -11.75 31.07
CA SER A 38 14.53 -11.64 30.29
C SER A 38 14.42 -12.22 28.88
N SER A 39 13.29 -12.87 28.53
CA SER A 39 13.08 -13.41 27.18
C SER A 39 12.67 -12.32 26.18
N LEU A 40 12.26 -11.16 26.69
CA LEU A 40 11.81 -10.04 25.87
C LEU A 40 13.00 -9.37 25.20
N GLN A 41 12.85 -9.10 23.91
CA GLN A 41 13.66 -8.13 23.20
C GLN A 41 12.87 -6.84 23.21
N ILE A 42 13.41 -5.76 23.78
CA ILE A 42 12.74 -4.46 23.88
C ILE A 42 13.62 -3.43 23.20
N GLU A 43 13.04 -2.64 22.31
CA GLU A 43 13.75 -1.64 21.53
C GLU A 43 13.19 -0.23 21.79
N PRO A 44 13.99 0.83 21.61
CA PRO A 44 13.50 2.20 21.66
C PRO A 44 12.31 2.44 20.71
N HIS A 45 11.32 3.16 21.21
CA HIS A 45 10.02 3.46 20.60
C HIS A 45 9.06 2.28 20.42
N ASP A 46 9.33 1.13 21.06
CA ASP A 46 8.26 0.16 21.29
C ASP A 46 7.20 0.75 22.24
N LEU A 47 6.01 0.16 22.27
CA LEU A 47 4.94 0.57 23.15
C LEU A 47 4.64 -0.49 24.20
N PHE A 48 4.46 -0.05 25.45
CA PHE A 48 3.85 -0.85 26.50
C PHE A 48 2.42 -0.40 26.76
N ILE A 49 1.50 -1.36 26.81
CA ILE A 49 0.10 -1.14 27.14
C ILE A 49 -0.16 -1.79 28.49
N ARG A 50 -0.44 -0.98 29.52
CA ARG A 50 -0.82 -1.47 30.85
C ARG A 50 -2.34 -1.47 30.97
N LYS A 51 -2.88 -2.60 31.43
CA LYS A 51 -4.29 -2.72 31.84
C LYS A 51 -4.37 -2.66 33.36
N ALA A 52 -4.76 -1.51 33.90
CA ALA A 52 -4.93 -1.35 35.33
C ALA A 52 -6.17 -2.10 35.84
N SER A 53 -6.16 -2.53 37.10
CA SER A 53 -7.26 -3.31 37.70
C SER A 53 -8.60 -2.57 37.76
N ASN A 54 -8.58 -1.24 37.60
CA ASN A 54 -9.78 -0.40 37.52
C ASN A 54 -10.33 -0.28 36.08
N GLY A 55 -9.79 -1.03 35.12
CA GLY A 55 -10.20 -0.99 33.71
C GLY A 55 -9.59 0.13 32.88
N THR A 56 -8.70 0.95 33.46
CA THR A 56 -7.99 1.99 32.70
C THR A 56 -6.87 1.37 31.88
N GLU A 57 -6.78 1.77 30.61
CA GLU A 57 -5.64 1.47 29.75
C GLU A 57 -4.69 2.66 29.69
N GLU A 58 -3.41 2.38 29.88
CA GLU A 58 -2.34 3.37 29.80
C GLU A 58 -1.31 2.89 28.79
N THR A 59 -0.93 3.76 27.85
CA THR A 59 0.11 3.47 26.86
C THR A 59 1.37 4.25 27.19
N TYR A 60 2.50 3.57 27.08
CA TYR A 60 3.83 4.08 27.37
C TYR A 60 4.74 3.83 26.17
N GLU A 61 5.46 4.84 25.73
CA GLU A 61 6.53 4.68 24.73
C GLU A 61 7.85 4.40 25.45
N VAL A 62 8.60 3.44 24.94
CA VAL A 62 9.96 3.11 25.40
C VAL A 62 10.94 4.19 24.94
N ILE A 63 11.60 4.85 25.89
CA ILE A 63 12.67 5.81 25.62
C ILE A 63 14.00 5.08 25.58
N ASP A 64 14.35 4.41 26.68
CA ASP A 64 15.63 3.71 26.84
C ASP A 64 15.46 2.41 27.63
N PRO A 65 15.62 1.23 26.99
CA PRO A 65 15.61 -0.06 27.66
C PRO A 65 17.02 -0.48 28.10
N VAL A 66 17.24 -0.66 29.40
CA VAL A 66 18.50 -1.16 29.96
C VAL A 66 18.29 -2.57 30.50
N PHE A 67 19.09 -3.52 29.99
CA PHE A 67 19.10 -4.90 30.49
C PHE A 67 20.17 -5.07 31.56
N HIS A 68 19.78 -5.60 32.71
CA HIS A 68 20.66 -5.95 33.82
C HIS A 68 20.77 -7.46 33.96
N GLU A 69 22.00 -7.96 33.93
CA GLU A 69 22.31 -9.36 34.19
C GLU A 69 21.97 -9.76 35.63
N ALA A 70 21.65 -11.05 35.82
CA ALA A 70 21.37 -11.59 37.13
C ALA A 70 22.59 -11.46 38.05
N PHE A 71 22.38 -11.00 39.29
CA PHE A 71 23.48 -10.74 40.23
C PHE A 71 23.07 -10.96 41.69
N HIS A 72 23.86 -11.72 42.45
CA HIS A 72 23.69 -11.96 43.89
C HIS A 72 22.24 -12.31 44.32
N GLY A 73 21.57 -13.19 43.56
CA GLY A 73 20.20 -13.63 43.85
C GLY A 73 19.10 -12.69 43.34
N ILE A 74 19.45 -11.62 42.65
CA ILE A 74 18.54 -10.77 41.88
C ILE A 74 18.45 -11.37 40.46
N PRO A 75 17.24 -11.72 39.97
CA PRO A 75 17.07 -12.19 38.60
C PRO A 75 17.47 -11.13 37.57
N ALA A 76 17.78 -11.57 36.35
CA ALA A 76 17.98 -10.65 35.24
C ALA A 76 16.70 -9.84 35.01
N SER A 77 16.85 -8.56 34.69
CA SER A 77 15.71 -7.65 34.59
C SER A 77 15.95 -6.56 33.56
N TYR A 78 14.85 -6.05 33.02
CA TYR A 78 14.84 -4.80 32.28
C TYR A 78 14.44 -3.66 33.21
N GLU A 79 15.24 -2.60 33.19
CA GLU A 79 14.85 -1.29 33.66
C GLU A 79 14.63 -0.39 32.45
N ILE A 80 13.40 0.09 32.28
CA ILE A 80 12.97 0.73 31.04
C ILE A 80 12.50 2.14 31.37
N GLU A 81 13.18 3.14 30.82
CA GLU A 81 12.69 4.52 30.85
C GLU A 81 11.54 4.66 29.85
N VAL A 82 10.40 5.19 30.30
CA VAL A 82 9.21 5.29 29.48
C VAL A 82 8.53 6.66 29.57
N ARG A 83 7.87 7.06 28.49
CA ARG A 83 6.99 8.23 28.43
C ARG A 83 5.54 7.80 28.34
N LYS A 84 4.70 8.23 29.29
CA LYS A 84 3.24 8.03 29.19
C LYS A 84 2.69 8.85 28.02
N LEU A 85 2.02 8.19 27.08
CA LEU A 85 1.36 8.83 25.96
C LEU A 85 -0.05 9.30 26.36
N GLY A 86 -0.47 10.46 25.83
CA GLY A 86 -1.86 10.90 25.94
C GLY A 86 -2.82 10.02 25.13
N VAL A 87 -4.12 10.10 25.41
CA VAL A 87 -5.16 9.34 24.66
C VAL A 87 -5.09 9.55 23.13
N PRO A 88 -4.85 10.78 22.61
CA PRO A 88 -4.71 10.98 21.16
C PRO A 88 -3.42 10.37 20.59
N GLU A 89 -2.30 10.53 21.30
CA GLU A 89 -0.97 10.05 20.89
C GLU A 89 -0.89 8.52 20.89
N ALA A 90 -1.49 7.89 21.90
CA ALA A 90 -1.59 6.43 22.00
C ALA A 90 -2.39 5.84 20.82
N LYS A 91 -3.51 6.46 20.44
CA LYS A 91 -4.31 6.01 19.29
C LYS A 91 -3.54 6.12 17.97
N GLN A 92 -2.75 7.17 17.78
CA GLN A 92 -1.96 7.36 16.56
C GLN A 92 -0.85 6.32 16.42
N HIS A 93 -0.16 5.96 17.51
CA HIS A 93 0.91 4.96 17.46
C HIS A 93 0.42 3.51 17.40
N VAL A 94 -0.80 3.23 17.89
CA VAL A 94 -1.39 1.89 17.81
C VAL A 94 -2.06 1.60 16.45
N GLN A 95 -2.41 2.64 15.65
CA GLN A 95 -3.26 2.51 14.46
C GLN A 95 -2.59 2.75 13.10
N SER A 96 -1.26 2.81 12.98
CA SER A 96 -0.67 2.99 11.64
C SER A 96 -0.79 1.72 10.79
N ILE A 97 -1.86 1.59 10.01
CA ILE A 97 -1.99 0.60 8.94
C ILE A 97 -1.75 1.32 7.62
N THR A 98 -0.55 1.17 7.05
CA THR A 98 -0.21 1.73 5.74
C THR A 98 -0.66 0.77 4.65
N PHE A 99 -1.71 1.15 3.90
CA PHE A 99 -2.16 0.41 2.73
C PHE A 99 -1.49 0.96 1.47
N ASN A 100 -0.54 0.21 0.92
CA ASN A 100 0.02 0.50 -0.40
C ASN A 100 -0.87 -0.12 -1.47
N VAL A 101 -1.65 0.71 -2.15
CA VAL A 101 -2.62 0.25 -3.15
C VAL A 101 -2.28 0.84 -4.50
N THR A 102 -1.84 -0.03 -5.40
CA THR A 102 -1.34 0.33 -6.73
C THR A 102 -2.03 -0.53 -7.79
N GLY A 103 -2.26 0.03 -8.97
CA GLY A 103 -2.87 -0.66 -10.11
C GLY A 103 -4.25 -0.13 -10.47
N ALA A 104 -4.64 -0.32 -11.73
CA ALA A 104 -5.95 0.12 -12.22
C ALA A 104 -7.07 -0.65 -11.50
N GLY A 105 -7.98 0.10 -10.89
CA GLY A 105 -9.12 -0.45 -10.13
C GLY A 105 -8.78 -1.08 -8.79
N ALA A 106 -7.61 -0.78 -8.24
CA ALA A 106 -7.26 -1.17 -6.89
C ALA A 106 -8.19 -0.48 -5.87
N ARG A 107 -8.70 -1.26 -4.90
CA ARG A 107 -9.71 -0.80 -3.93
C ARG A 107 -9.34 -1.23 -2.51
N ILE A 108 -9.66 -0.35 -1.57
CA ILE A 108 -9.67 -0.65 -0.14
C ILE A 108 -11.11 -0.52 0.29
N ASN A 109 -11.61 -1.55 0.94
CA ASN A 109 -12.90 -1.51 1.60
C ASN A 109 -12.69 -1.82 3.08
N SER A 110 -13.08 -0.91 3.97
CA SER A 110 -12.95 -1.05 5.41
C SER A 110 -14.33 -1.00 6.04
N ASN A 111 -14.76 -2.11 6.66
CA ASN A 111 -16.05 -2.25 7.34
C ASN A 111 -17.28 -1.83 6.51
N SER A 112 -17.29 -2.05 5.20
CA SER A 112 -18.44 -1.76 4.35
C SER A 112 -18.66 -2.88 3.32
N THR A 113 -19.88 -2.97 2.79
CA THR A 113 -20.21 -3.82 1.64
C THR A 113 -20.16 -2.96 0.39
N ASP A 114 -19.15 -3.18 -0.45
CA ASP A 114 -18.96 -2.43 -1.68
C ASP A 114 -19.99 -2.88 -2.74
N ASN A 115 -20.94 -1.99 -3.06
CA ASN A 115 -21.96 -2.20 -4.10
C ASN A 115 -21.62 -1.49 -5.42
N SER A 116 -20.38 -1.01 -5.58
CA SER A 116 -20.03 -0.21 -6.75
C SER A 116 -19.42 -1.07 -7.86
N THR A 117 -19.91 -0.88 -9.08
CA THR A 117 -19.30 -1.39 -10.30
C THR A 117 -18.08 -0.56 -10.67
N ASN A 118 -16.92 -1.19 -10.77
CA ASN A 118 -15.70 -0.54 -11.22
C ASN A 118 -15.49 -0.77 -12.72
N THR A 119 -15.62 0.27 -13.53
CA THR A 119 -15.35 0.19 -14.97
C THR A 119 -13.97 0.76 -15.25
N ILE A 120 -13.00 -0.13 -15.44
CA ILE A 120 -11.63 0.23 -15.80
C ILE A 120 -11.55 0.30 -17.33
N ASN A 121 -11.44 1.49 -17.89
CA ASN A 121 -11.35 1.68 -19.34
C ASN A 121 -9.91 1.91 -19.79
N THR A 122 -9.08 0.86 -19.70
CA THR A 122 -7.71 0.85 -20.24
C THR A 122 -7.67 0.87 -21.78
N GLY A 123 -8.81 0.66 -22.44
CA GLY A 123 -8.94 0.71 -23.90
C GLY A 123 -9.37 2.06 -24.48
N SER A 124 -9.81 3.02 -23.66
CA SER A 124 -10.49 4.23 -24.18
C SER A 124 -9.61 5.11 -25.06
N GLN A 125 -8.36 5.37 -24.67
CA GLN A 125 -7.54 6.35 -25.39
C GLN A 125 -7.09 5.81 -26.76
N VAL A 126 -6.66 4.55 -26.83
CA VAL A 126 -6.24 3.92 -28.10
C VAL A 126 -7.43 3.78 -29.05
N MET A 127 -8.61 3.35 -28.56
CA MET A 127 -9.82 3.25 -29.38
C MET A 127 -10.34 4.62 -29.83
N ASN A 128 -10.26 5.65 -28.98
CA ASN A 128 -10.60 7.03 -29.37
C ASN A 128 -9.69 7.54 -30.51
N HIS A 129 -8.41 7.18 -30.49
CA HIS A 129 -7.49 7.53 -31.57
C HIS A 129 -7.78 6.78 -32.87
N LEU A 130 -8.22 5.52 -32.81
CA LEU A 130 -8.70 4.79 -33.99
C LEU A 130 -9.96 5.42 -34.59
N ASP A 131 -10.92 5.81 -33.76
CA ASP A 131 -12.12 6.52 -34.23
C ASP A 131 -11.79 7.90 -34.81
N THR A 132 -10.75 8.55 -34.30
CA THR A 132 -10.22 9.78 -34.91
C THR A 132 -9.66 9.49 -36.29
N ILE A 133 -8.84 8.44 -36.44
CA ILE A 133 -8.32 8.01 -37.75
C ILE A 133 -9.46 7.70 -38.73
N ARG A 134 -10.51 6.98 -38.31
CA ARG A 134 -11.70 6.72 -39.15
C ARG A 134 -12.35 7.99 -39.68
N LYS A 135 -12.59 8.95 -38.79
CA LYS A 135 -13.24 10.22 -39.15
C LYS A 135 -12.39 11.04 -40.12
N GLU A 136 -11.08 11.07 -39.90
CA GLU A 136 -10.14 11.77 -40.77
C GLU A 136 -10.00 11.10 -42.13
N LEU A 137 -10.02 9.77 -42.20
CA LEU A 137 -10.04 9.02 -43.47
C LEU A 137 -11.35 9.25 -44.24
N ALA A 138 -12.50 9.30 -43.55
CA ALA A 138 -13.78 9.60 -44.17
C ALA A 138 -13.90 11.07 -44.63
N ALA A 139 -13.19 11.98 -43.97
CA ALA A 139 -13.12 13.39 -44.35
C ALA A 139 -12.07 13.67 -45.44
N ALA A 140 -11.13 12.74 -45.65
CA ALA A 140 -10.16 12.83 -46.73
C ALA A 140 -10.86 12.49 -48.06
N ASN A 141 -10.62 13.30 -49.10
CA ASN A 141 -11.10 13.05 -50.47
C ASN A 141 -10.29 11.89 -51.11
N LEU A 142 -10.43 10.69 -50.56
CA LEU A 142 -9.80 9.46 -51.06
C LEU A 142 -10.63 8.88 -52.21
N SER A 143 -9.98 8.15 -53.13
CA SER A 143 -10.73 7.30 -54.07
C SER A 143 -11.35 6.10 -53.35
N ASP A 144 -12.38 5.49 -53.93
CA ASP A 144 -13.05 4.31 -53.37
C ASP A 144 -12.06 3.16 -53.08
N GLU A 145 -11.05 2.99 -53.93
CA GLU A 145 -9.97 2.00 -53.76
C GLU A 145 -9.07 2.33 -52.55
N GLN A 146 -8.67 3.59 -52.39
CA GLN A 146 -7.83 4.03 -51.26
C GLN A 146 -8.57 3.98 -49.93
N ALA A 147 -9.88 4.26 -49.94
CA ALA A 147 -10.72 4.16 -48.76
C ALA A 147 -10.90 2.70 -48.31
N ALA A 148 -11.06 1.76 -49.26
CA ALA A 148 -11.15 0.33 -48.97
C ALA A 148 -9.84 -0.20 -48.38
N GLU A 149 -8.69 0.12 -48.99
CA GLU A 149 -7.37 -0.31 -48.47
C GLU A 149 -7.11 0.25 -47.06
N ALA A 150 -7.46 1.52 -46.80
CA ALA A 150 -7.28 2.11 -45.48
C ALA A 150 -8.20 1.48 -44.41
N ALA A 151 -9.41 1.06 -44.80
CA ALA A 151 -10.32 0.35 -43.90
C ALA A 151 -9.78 -1.03 -43.51
N ASP A 152 -9.26 -1.80 -44.47
CA ASP A 152 -8.66 -3.12 -44.23
C ASP A 152 -7.43 -3.02 -43.30
N VAL A 153 -6.59 -2.00 -43.53
CA VAL A 153 -5.42 -1.72 -42.66
C VAL A 153 -5.87 -1.40 -41.24
N LEU A 154 -6.93 -0.60 -41.08
CA LEU A 154 -7.42 -0.21 -39.77
C LEU A 154 -8.05 -1.40 -39.01
N GLU A 155 -8.77 -2.28 -39.70
CA GLU A 155 -9.29 -3.53 -39.13
C GLU A 155 -8.15 -4.42 -38.63
N ALA A 156 -7.08 -4.57 -39.41
CA ALA A 156 -5.90 -5.32 -38.99
C ALA A 156 -5.21 -4.73 -37.75
N VAL A 157 -5.17 -3.40 -37.62
CA VAL A 157 -4.66 -2.71 -36.42
C VAL A 157 -5.54 -3.00 -35.22
N GLU A 158 -6.86 -2.94 -35.37
CA GLU A 158 -7.81 -3.26 -34.30
C GLU A 158 -7.68 -4.68 -33.79
N VAL A 159 -7.60 -5.66 -34.70
CA VAL A 159 -7.36 -7.07 -34.34
C VAL A 159 -6.07 -7.22 -33.54
N GLN A 160 -5.01 -6.51 -33.95
CA GLN A 160 -3.71 -6.58 -33.27
C GLN A 160 -3.75 -5.93 -31.89
N LEU A 161 -4.50 -4.84 -31.72
CA LEU A 161 -4.69 -4.18 -30.42
C LEU A 161 -5.60 -4.99 -29.50
N ALA A 162 -6.64 -5.63 -30.04
CA ALA A 162 -7.56 -6.50 -29.31
C ALA A 162 -6.92 -7.82 -28.84
N SER A 163 -5.78 -8.21 -29.42
CA SER A 163 -5.03 -9.42 -29.04
C SER A 163 -4.48 -9.43 -27.60
N GLY A 164 -4.53 -8.30 -26.90
CA GLY A 164 -4.03 -8.13 -25.52
C GLY A 164 -2.50 -8.09 -25.39
N LYS A 165 -1.75 -8.44 -26.45
CA LYS A 165 -0.29 -8.32 -26.56
C LYS A 165 0.11 -7.75 -27.93
N PRO A 166 -0.26 -6.49 -28.23
CA PRO A 166 0.02 -5.90 -29.53
C PRO A 166 1.54 -5.87 -29.81
N LYS A 167 1.96 -6.44 -30.93
CA LYS A 167 3.36 -6.31 -31.37
C LYS A 167 3.58 -4.93 -31.99
N LYS A 168 4.24 -4.05 -31.25
CA LYS A 168 4.55 -2.66 -31.63
C LYS A 168 5.12 -2.51 -33.05
N GLY A 169 6.01 -3.42 -33.47
CA GLY A 169 6.57 -3.42 -34.82
C GLY A 169 5.52 -3.62 -35.91
N ILE A 170 4.56 -4.52 -35.69
CA ILE A 170 3.47 -4.81 -36.63
C ILE A 170 2.50 -3.61 -36.69
N VAL A 171 2.11 -3.08 -35.53
CA VAL A 171 1.20 -1.92 -35.47
C VAL A 171 1.82 -0.70 -36.15
N LYS A 172 3.13 -0.46 -35.97
CA LYS A 172 3.84 0.64 -36.64
C LYS A 172 3.83 0.51 -38.16
N VAL A 173 4.00 -0.70 -38.69
CA VAL A 173 3.99 -0.96 -40.15
C VAL A 173 2.59 -0.72 -40.70
N LEU A 174 1.55 -1.26 -40.04
CA LEU A 174 0.17 -1.08 -40.47
C LEU A 174 -0.26 0.39 -40.44
N LEU A 175 -0.01 1.09 -39.33
CA LEU A 175 -0.32 2.52 -39.23
C LEU A 175 0.47 3.39 -40.24
N GLY A 176 1.67 2.96 -40.63
CA GLY A 176 2.48 3.64 -41.65
C GLY A 176 1.99 3.42 -43.09
N ALA A 177 1.09 2.46 -43.33
CA ALA A 177 0.47 2.22 -44.63
C ALA A 177 -0.74 3.13 -44.89
N LEU A 178 -1.25 3.82 -43.87
CA LEU A 178 -2.34 4.77 -44.01
C LEU A 178 -1.90 6.03 -44.78
N PRO A 179 -2.80 6.67 -45.54
CA PRO A 179 -2.50 7.91 -46.24
C PRO A 179 -2.07 9.02 -45.27
N SER A 180 -1.03 9.77 -45.63
CA SER A 180 -0.44 10.76 -44.72
C SER A 180 -1.31 12.02 -44.63
N VAL A 181 -2.12 12.10 -43.58
CA VAL A 181 -2.82 13.32 -43.19
C VAL A 181 -2.25 13.79 -41.83
N ALA A 182 -2.08 15.09 -41.64
CA ALA A 182 -1.40 15.65 -40.46
C ALA A 182 -2.10 15.28 -39.13
N SER A 183 -3.43 15.23 -39.13
CA SER A 183 -4.28 14.79 -38.02
C SER A 183 -4.09 13.30 -37.69
N ILE A 184 -4.00 12.46 -38.72
CA ILE A 184 -3.74 11.01 -38.60
C ILE A 184 -2.36 10.75 -37.97
N SER A 185 -1.34 11.53 -38.33
CA SER A 185 0.02 11.38 -37.78
C SER A 185 0.08 11.58 -36.26
N THR A 186 -0.74 12.50 -35.72
CA THR A 186 -0.83 12.75 -34.28
C THR A 186 -1.51 11.58 -33.56
N ALA A 187 -2.59 11.03 -34.13
CA ALA A 187 -3.27 9.86 -33.60
C ALA A 187 -2.36 8.60 -33.63
N ILE A 188 -1.60 8.41 -34.71
CA ILE A 188 -0.62 7.32 -34.83
C ILE A 188 0.44 7.39 -33.72
N ALA A 189 1.00 8.57 -33.47
CA ALA A 189 2.00 8.76 -32.42
C ALA A 189 1.45 8.40 -31.03
N SER A 190 0.21 8.80 -30.74
CA SER A 190 -0.45 8.47 -29.48
C SER A 190 -0.74 6.98 -29.32
N ILE A 191 -1.15 6.28 -30.39
CA ILE A 191 -1.33 4.82 -30.38
C ILE A 191 -0.01 4.10 -30.10
N LEU A 192 1.08 4.52 -30.76
CA LEU A 192 2.41 3.94 -30.55
C LEU A 192 3.01 4.23 -29.17
N ALA A 193 2.59 5.31 -28.51
CA ALA A 193 2.98 5.62 -27.14
C ALA A 193 2.18 4.80 -26.10
N GLY A 194 0.94 4.41 -26.44
CA GLY A 194 0.04 3.64 -25.58
C GLY A 194 0.23 2.12 -25.62
N ILE A 195 1.11 1.60 -26.49
CA ILE A 195 1.42 0.17 -26.66
C ILE A 195 2.90 -0.18 -26.43
#